data_AF-A0A6V8P110-F1
#
_entry.id   AF-A0A6V8P110-F1
#
_cell.length_a   1.000
_cell.length_b   1.000
_cell.length_c   1.000
_cell.angle_alpha   90.00
_cell.angle_beta   90.00
_cell.angle_gamma   90.00
#
_symmetry.space_group_name_H-M   'P 1'
#
loop_
_entity.id
_entity.type
_entity.pdbx_description
1 polymer ?
#
loop_
_entity_poly.entity_id
_entity_poly.type
_entity_poly.pdbx_seq_one_letter_code
_entity_poly.pdbx_strand_id
1 'polypeptide(L)'
;GRSGKKGEFGGSRFYVSLDDELMKIFGGEMLQRRMERLSFPEDEPLDHALLSRAIETAQKRLEKYNFEIRKALINFDDVLNRQREFVYRERRKALQSERLKEQVLIFIKEVVEAYFKELEGDQISFEEIKKELLLIFGSLPYDLSVTTYNTEALTEYLVKKYQDREQQFGEETLKSVEKFVFLRILDEHFKEHLLNIDHIKEGIGLRAYAQKEPLVEFRYEAHRLFSEMMESTKSEFLRILF
;
A
#
# COMPACT_ATOMS: atom_id res chain seq x y z
N GLY A 1 -4.22 -31.52 -26.76
CA GLY A 1 -4.47 -31.20 -25.33
C GLY A 1 -5.71 -31.89 -24.78
N ARG A 2 -6.87 -31.71 -25.44
CA ARG A 2 -8.13 -32.38 -25.05
C ARG A 2 -8.38 -33.72 -25.77
N SER A 3 -7.90 -33.89 -27.00
CA SER A 3 -7.92 -35.14 -27.78
C SER A 3 -6.63 -35.95 -27.57
N GLY A 4 -6.71 -37.27 -27.86
CA GLY A 4 -5.56 -38.20 -27.83
C GLY A 4 -5.00 -38.48 -26.44
N LYS A 5 -5.85 -38.52 -25.41
CA LYS A 5 -5.41 -38.87 -24.04
C LYS A 5 -4.99 -40.35 -24.00
N LYS A 6 -3.97 -40.67 -23.19
CA LYS A 6 -3.47 -42.04 -22.98
C LYS A 6 -3.06 -42.79 -24.26
N GLY A 7 -2.57 -42.08 -25.27
CA GLY A 7 -2.08 -42.69 -26.51
C GLY A 7 -3.16 -43.06 -27.52
N GLU A 8 -4.42 -42.66 -27.29
CA GLU A 8 -5.50 -42.78 -28.26
C GLU A 8 -5.26 -41.88 -29.48
N PHE A 9 -5.78 -42.28 -30.64
CA PHE A 9 -5.75 -41.43 -31.83
C PHE A 9 -6.63 -40.19 -31.63
N GLY A 10 -6.14 -39.02 -32.04
CA GLY A 10 -6.88 -37.77 -31.94
C GLY A 10 -6.27 -36.68 -32.80
N GLY A 11 -7.12 -35.78 -33.29
CA GLY A 11 -6.72 -34.58 -34.02
C GLY A 11 -7.17 -33.31 -33.29
N SER A 12 -6.54 -32.19 -33.62
CA SER A 12 -7.03 -30.86 -33.30
C SER A 12 -6.72 -29.93 -34.46
N ARG A 13 -7.71 -29.16 -34.90
CA ARG A 13 -7.57 -28.15 -35.94
C ARG A 13 -8.14 -26.85 -35.40
N PHE A 14 -7.44 -25.75 -35.64
CA PHE A 14 -7.87 -24.40 -35.26
C PHE A 14 -8.24 -23.64 -36.53
N TYR A 15 -9.35 -22.92 -36.46
CA TYR A 15 -9.83 -22.02 -37.50
C TYR A 15 -9.80 -20.61 -36.92
N VAL A 16 -9.27 -19.67 -37.68
CA VAL A 16 -9.04 -18.27 -37.27
C VAL A 16 -9.35 -17.37 -38.45
N SER A 17 -9.94 -16.22 -38.17
CA SER A 17 -10.21 -15.19 -39.17
C SER A 17 -9.19 -14.07 -39.06
N LEU A 18 -8.91 -13.43 -40.20
CA LEU A 18 -8.08 -12.22 -40.22
C LEU A 18 -8.77 -11.02 -39.56
N ASP A 19 -10.09 -11.08 -39.39
CA ASP A 19 -10.90 -10.08 -38.68
C ASP A 19 -10.98 -10.31 -37.16
N ASP A 20 -10.33 -11.34 -36.65
CA ASP A 20 -10.31 -11.63 -35.21
C ASP A 20 -9.61 -10.49 -34.44
N GLU A 21 -10.05 -10.26 -33.21
CA GLU A 21 -9.54 -9.18 -32.35
C GLU A 21 -8.02 -9.26 -32.14
N LEU A 22 -7.47 -10.48 -32.02
CA LEU A 22 -6.04 -10.74 -31.96
C LEU A 22 -5.31 -10.15 -33.19
N MET A 23 -5.87 -10.36 -34.37
CA MET A 23 -5.27 -9.93 -35.64
C MET A 23 -5.39 -8.42 -35.82
N LYS A 24 -6.52 -7.84 -35.41
CA LYS A 24 -6.75 -6.39 -35.43
C LYS A 24 -5.77 -5.63 -34.53
N ILE A 25 -5.51 -6.13 -33.32
CA ILE A 25 -4.69 -5.43 -32.33
C ILE A 25 -3.20 -5.77 -32.48
N PHE A 26 -2.84 -7.03 -32.81
CA PHE A 26 -1.46 -7.51 -32.77
C PHE A 26 -0.91 -8.04 -34.09
N GLY A 27 -1.75 -8.23 -35.12
CA GLY A 27 -1.35 -8.71 -36.45
C GLY A 27 -0.44 -7.73 -37.21
N GLY A 28 -0.50 -6.44 -36.87
CA GLY A 28 0.37 -5.39 -37.40
C GLY A 28 0.08 -5.01 -38.86
N GLU A 29 0.64 -3.89 -39.29
CA GLU A 29 0.42 -3.32 -40.64
C GLU A 29 0.86 -4.24 -41.80
N MET A 30 1.74 -5.20 -41.54
CA MET A 30 2.28 -6.09 -42.58
C MET A 30 1.24 -7.13 -43.05
N LEU A 31 0.37 -7.59 -42.14
CA LEU A 31 -0.72 -8.51 -42.46
C LEU A 31 -1.81 -7.78 -43.25
N GLN A 32 -2.23 -6.60 -42.81
CA GLN A 32 -3.21 -5.76 -43.51
C GLN A 32 -2.73 -5.38 -44.92
N ARG A 33 -1.49 -4.89 -45.07
CA ARG A 33 -0.93 -4.54 -46.38
C ARG A 33 -0.77 -5.72 -47.35
N ARG A 34 -0.63 -6.95 -46.83
CA ARG A 34 -0.60 -8.15 -47.66
C ARG A 34 -2.00 -8.65 -48.02
N MET A 35 -3.00 -8.47 -47.15
CA MET A 35 -4.42 -8.72 -47.46
C MET A 35 -4.91 -7.81 -48.59
N GLU A 36 -4.52 -6.54 -48.58
CA GLU A 36 -4.90 -5.59 -49.64
C GLU A 36 -4.24 -5.88 -50.99
N ARG A 37 -3.06 -6.54 -50.99
CA ARG A 37 -2.28 -6.83 -52.21
C ARG A 37 -2.51 -8.21 -52.80
N LEU A 38 -2.83 -9.21 -51.98
CA LEU A 38 -3.21 -10.53 -52.46
C LEU A 38 -4.74 -10.61 -52.47
N SER A 39 -5.33 -10.58 -53.66
CA SER A 39 -6.72 -10.97 -53.88
C SER A 39 -6.90 -12.46 -53.57
N PHE A 40 -7.06 -12.80 -52.30
CA PHE A 40 -7.38 -14.15 -51.88
C PHE A 40 -8.81 -14.50 -52.33
N PRO A 41 -9.07 -15.71 -52.85
CA PRO A 41 -10.43 -16.18 -53.12
C PRO A 41 -11.24 -16.18 -51.82
N GLU A 42 -12.45 -15.62 -51.82
CA GLU A 42 -13.26 -15.44 -50.61
C GLU A 42 -13.65 -16.79 -49.93
N ASP A 43 -13.68 -17.87 -50.69
CA ASP A 43 -14.18 -19.18 -50.23
C ASP A 43 -13.08 -20.25 -50.00
N GLU A 44 -11.80 -19.90 -50.14
CA GLU A 44 -10.70 -20.86 -49.96
C GLU A 44 -9.95 -20.66 -48.63
N PRO A 45 -9.75 -21.72 -47.84
CA PRO A 45 -8.96 -21.64 -46.62
C PRO A 45 -7.50 -21.37 -46.95
N LEU A 46 -6.96 -20.28 -46.39
CA LEU A 46 -5.58 -19.89 -46.58
C LEU A 46 -4.65 -20.76 -45.72
N ASP A 47 -4.09 -21.81 -46.30
CA ASP A 47 -3.04 -22.62 -45.67
C ASP A 47 -1.66 -22.18 -46.17
N HIS A 48 -1.14 -21.11 -45.57
CA HIS A 48 0.23 -20.65 -45.83
C HIS A 48 1.04 -20.61 -44.54
N ALA A 49 2.20 -21.28 -44.56
CA ALA A 49 3.14 -21.29 -43.44
C ALA A 49 3.57 -19.88 -42.98
N LEU A 50 3.51 -18.88 -43.87
CA LEU A 50 3.76 -17.48 -43.54
C LEU A 50 2.64 -16.84 -42.70
N LEU A 51 1.37 -17.19 -42.94
CA LEU A 51 0.22 -16.73 -42.15
C LEU A 51 0.28 -17.34 -40.75
N SER A 52 0.55 -18.63 -40.63
CA SER A 52 0.70 -19.31 -39.33
C SER A 52 1.80 -18.67 -38.47
N ARG A 53 2.96 -18.32 -39.07
CA ARG A 53 4.05 -17.61 -38.36
C ARG A 53 3.65 -16.20 -37.94
N ALA A 54 2.85 -15.50 -38.74
CA ALA A 54 2.39 -14.16 -38.41
C ALA A 54 1.39 -14.19 -37.23
N ILE A 55 0.48 -15.17 -37.22
CA ILE A 55 -0.44 -15.43 -36.09
C ILE A 55 0.35 -15.80 -34.83
N GLU A 56 1.34 -16.69 -34.92
CA GLU A 56 2.21 -17.04 -33.79
C GLU A 56 2.94 -15.80 -33.22
N THR A 57 3.40 -14.91 -34.10
CA THR A 57 4.05 -13.66 -33.68
C THR A 57 3.07 -12.71 -32.99
N ALA A 58 1.86 -12.57 -33.51
CA ALA A 58 0.79 -11.78 -32.89
C ALA A 58 0.44 -12.34 -31.50
N GLN A 59 0.32 -13.67 -31.38
CA GLN A 59 0.07 -14.33 -30.10
C GLN A 59 1.21 -14.09 -29.10
N LYS A 60 2.47 -14.26 -29.50
CA LYS A 60 3.64 -13.96 -28.64
C LYS A 60 3.66 -12.51 -28.17
N ARG A 61 3.24 -11.57 -29.03
CA ARG A 61 3.12 -10.15 -28.66
C ARG A 61 2.00 -9.93 -27.64
N LEU A 62 0.83 -10.53 -27.82
CA LEU A 62 -0.26 -10.48 -26.85
C LEU A 62 0.16 -11.09 -25.49
N GLU A 63 0.81 -12.24 -25.51
CA GLU A 63 1.31 -12.89 -24.30
C GLU A 63 2.31 -11.99 -23.57
N LYS A 64 3.26 -11.39 -24.31
CA LYS A 64 4.20 -10.41 -23.75
C LYS A 64 3.49 -9.19 -23.19
N TYR A 65 2.52 -8.63 -23.91
CA TYR A 65 1.74 -7.48 -23.46
C TYR A 65 1.01 -7.77 -22.14
N ASN A 66 0.30 -8.90 -22.08
CA ASN A 66 -0.38 -9.36 -20.86
C ASN A 66 0.61 -9.63 -19.71
N PHE A 67 1.79 -10.19 -20.03
CA PHE A 67 2.84 -10.40 -19.04
C PHE A 67 3.34 -9.07 -18.44
N GLU A 68 3.61 -8.06 -19.28
CA GLU A 68 4.05 -6.75 -18.79
C GLU A 68 2.98 -6.07 -17.93
N ILE A 69 1.70 -6.16 -18.29
CA ILE A 69 0.60 -5.65 -17.45
C ILE A 69 0.60 -6.34 -16.09
N ARG A 70 0.65 -7.68 -16.05
CA ARG A 70 0.65 -8.42 -14.79
C ARG A 70 1.88 -8.10 -13.96
N LYS A 71 3.04 -7.99 -14.57
CA LYS A 71 4.29 -7.61 -13.90
C LYS A 71 4.17 -6.22 -13.28
N ALA A 72 3.60 -5.26 -14.00
CA ALA A 72 3.34 -3.93 -13.46
C ALA A 72 2.39 -4.00 -12.25
N LEU A 73 1.26 -4.70 -12.36
CA LEU A 73 0.30 -4.88 -11.27
C LEU A 73 0.93 -5.51 -10.02
N ILE A 74 1.71 -6.58 -10.18
CA ILE A 74 2.43 -7.24 -9.08
C ILE A 74 3.33 -6.24 -8.34
N ASN A 75 4.03 -5.37 -9.05
CA ASN A 75 4.92 -4.40 -8.41
C ASN A 75 4.17 -3.38 -7.53
N PHE A 76 2.93 -3.01 -7.89
CA PHE A 76 2.07 -2.16 -7.06
C PHE A 76 1.57 -2.94 -5.84
N ASP A 77 1.11 -4.17 -6.07
CA ASP A 77 0.57 -5.03 -5.01
C ASP A 77 1.65 -5.42 -3.98
N ASP A 78 2.91 -5.55 -4.39
CA ASP A 78 4.04 -5.82 -3.49
C ASP A 78 4.22 -4.74 -2.42
N VAL A 79 3.93 -3.47 -2.75
CA VAL A 79 3.99 -2.36 -1.78
C VAL A 79 2.91 -2.53 -0.72
N LEU A 80 1.68 -2.78 -1.16
CA LEU A 80 0.53 -3.04 -0.30
C LEU A 80 0.73 -4.28 0.57
N ASN A 81 1.28 -5.35 0.00
CA ASN A 81 1.55 -6.59 0.71
C ASN A 81 2.53 -6.36 1.87
N ARG A 82 3.62 -5.60 1.65
CA ARG A 82 4.57 -5.25 2.72
C ARG A 82 3.93 -4.45 3.85
N GLN A 83 3.09 -3.47 3.50
CA GLN A 83 2.35 -2.67 4.49
C GLN A 83 1.37 -3.54 5.28
N ARG A 84 0.62 -4.42 4.61
CA ARG A 84 -0.30 -5.37 5.24
C ARG A 84 0.43 -6.34 6.18
N GLU A 85 1.58 -6.88 5.74
CA GLU A 85 2.41 -7.75 6.59
C GLU A 85 2.91 -7.03 7.84
N PHE A 86 3.25 -5.74 7.74
CA PHE A 86 3.63 -4.93 8.88
C PHE A 86 2.45 -4.74 9.84
N VAL A 87 1.29 -4.27 9.35
CA VAL A 87 0.11 -4.02 10.18
C VAL A 87 -0.37 -5.31 10.84
N TYR A 88 -0.43 -6.42 10.11
CA TYR A 88 -0.86 -7.70 10.68
C TYR A 88 0.13 -8.25 11.71
N ARG A 89 1.41 -7.92 11.59
CA ARG A 89 2.41 -8.26 12.59
C ARG A 89 2.20 -7.44 13.86
N GLU A 90 2.01 -6.13 13.75
CA GLU A 90 1.72 -5.27 14.92
C GLU A 90 0.38 -5.64 15.58
N ARG A 91 -0.66 -5.89 14.79
CA ARG A 91 -1.95 -6.39 15.26
C ARG A 91 -1.81 -7.73 16.00
N ARG A 92 -1.02 -8.67 15.46
CA ARG A 92 -0.77 -9.97 16.10
C ARG A 92 0.03 -9.82 17.39
N LYS A 93 1.05 -8.95 17.41
CA LYS A 93 1.78 -8.60 18.63
C LYS A 93 0.81 -8.10 19.69
N ALA A 94 -0.03 -7.11 19.37
CA ALA A 94 -1.00 -6.58 20.32
C ALA A 94 -2.01 -7.64 20.81
N LEU A 95 -2.42 -8.58 19.94
CA LEU A 95 -3.30 -9.69 20.30
C LEU A 95 -2.63 -10.75 21.20
N GLN A 96 -1.36 -11.03 21.01
CA GLN A 96 -0.62 -12.05 21.75
C GLN A 96 0.02 -11.51 23.02
N SER A 97 0.34 -10.22 23.05
CA SER A 97 0.92 -9.56 24.21
C SER A 97 -0.01 -9.69 25.41
N GLU A 98 0.58 -10.10 26.52
CA GLU A 98 -0.09 -10.00 27.81
C GLU A 98 -0.27 -8.55 28.21
N ARG A 99 0.58 -7.63 27.76
CA ARG A 99 0.49 -6.21 28.15
C ARG A 99 1.05 -5.30 27.06
N LEU A 100 0.45 -4.14 26.85
CA LEU A 100 0.92 -3.16 25.86
C LEU A 100 1.73 -2.02 26.48
N LYS A 101 1.99 -2.04 27.80
CA LYS A 101 2.75 -1.02 28.51
C LYS A 101 4.06 -0.65 27.81
N GLU A 102 4.88 -1.61 27.43
CA GLU A 102 6.14 -1.34 26.71
C GLU A 102 5.90 -0.60 25.39
N GLN A 103 4.86 -0.98 24.64
CA GLN A 103 4.50 -0.28 23.40
C GLN A 103 3.99 1.14 23.68
N VAL A 104 3.19 1.34 24.73
CA VAL A 104 2.74 2.69 25.14
C VAL A 104 3.94 3.58 25.46
N LEU A 105 4.92 3.08 26.22
CA LEU A 105 6.13 3.83 26.56
C LEU A 105 6.95 4.20 25.31
N ILE A 106 7.07 3.28 24.36
CA ILE A 106 7.72 3.54 23.07
C ILE A 106 6.94 4.60 22.29
N PHE A 107 5.62 4.49 22.21
CA PHE A 107 4.79 5.46 21.48
C PHE A 107 4.85 6.85 22.10
N ILE A 108 4.86 6.98 23.43
CA ILE A 108 5.05 8.27 24.10
C ILE A 108 6.35 8.90 23.62
N LYS A 109 7.45 8.14 23.67
CA LYS A 109 8.77 8.62 23.24
C LYS A 109 8.77 9.03 21.76
N GLU A 110 8.27 8.17 20.88
CA GLU A 110 8.24 8.43 19.44
C GLU A 110 7.39 9.65 19.06
N VAL A 111 6.21 9.82 19.68
CA VAL A 111 5.34 10.97 19.42
C VAL A 111 6.00 12.25 19.90
N VAL A 112 6.61 12.23 21.09
CA VAL A 112 7.34 13.37 21.63
C VAL A 112 8.53 13.73 20.72
N GLU A 113 9.35 12.75 20.34
CA GLU A 113 10.49 12.95 19.42
C GLU A 113 10.06 13.48 18.05
N ALA A 114 8.93 13.02 17.50
CA ALA A 114 8.41 13.48 16.22
C ALA A 114 8.07 14.98 16.25
N TYR A 115 7.28 15.43 17.23
CA TYR A 115 6.94 16.86 17.37
C TYR A 115 8.16 17.74 17.63
N PHE A 116 9.14 17.28 18.39
CA PHE A 116 10.37 18.05 18.61
C PHE A 116 11.25 18.14 17.37
N LYS A 117 11.28 17.10 16.53
CA LYS A 117 11.99 17.15 15.25
C LYS A 117 11.38 18.16 14.28
N GLU A 118 10.06 18.32 14.31
CA GLU A 118 9.36 19.35 13.52
C GLU A 118 9.69 20.77 13.99
N LEU A 119 9.88 20.96 15.31
CA LEU A 119 10.36 22.22 15.88
C LEU A 119 11.77 22.59 15.40
N GLU A 120 12.71 21.64 15.43
CA GLU A 120 14.08 21.86 14.96
C GLU A 120 14.15 22.21 13.46
N GLY A 121 13.18 21.71 12.69
CA GLY A 121 13.03 22.01 11.27
C GLY A 121 12.43 23.38 10.96
N ASP A 122 12.12 24.20 11.97
CA ASP A 122 11.41 25.48 11.85
C ASP A 122 10.05 25.35 11.12
N GLN A 123 9.45 24.15 11.15
CA GLN A 123 8.21 23.86 10.44
C GLN A 123 6.98 24.31 11.23
N ILE A 124 7.06 24.27 12.56
CA ILE A 124 5.94 24.52 13.48
C ILE A 124 6.44 25.34 14.67
N SER A 125 5.60 26.25 15.16
CA SER A 125 5.94 27.04 16.35
C SER A 125 5.82 26.20 17.64
N PHE A 126 6.63 26.54 18.65
CA PHE A 126 6.56 25.86 19.95
C PHE A 126 5.18 25.93 20.61
N GLU A 127 4.45 27.03 20.42
CA GLU A 127 3.09 27.17 20.96
C GLU A 127 2.09 26.21 20.31
N GLU A 128 2.23 25.95 19.01
CA GLU A 128 1.39 24.98 18.30
C GLU A 128 1.70 23.56 18.77
N ILE A 129 2.98 23.19 18.87
CA ILE A 129 3.38 21.88 19.42
C ILE A 129 2.86 21.70 20.85
N LYS A 130 2.94 22.74 21.69
CA LYS A 130 2.39 22.68 23.04
C LYS A 130 0.88 22.45 23.05
N LYS A 131 0.14 23.05 22.12
CA LYS A 131 -1.31 22.83 21.97
C LYS A 131 -1.61 21.41 21.51
N GLU A 132 -0.90 20.89 20.51
CA GLU A 132 -1.07 19.52 20.02
C GLU A 132 -0.73 18.47 21.10
N LEU A 133 0.39 18.63 21.79
CA LEU A 133 0.76 17.78 22.91
C LEU A 133 -0.27 17.87 24.06
N LEU A 134 -0.90 19.03 24.28
CA LEU A 134 -1.96 19.18 25.26
C LEU A 134 -3.25 18.48 24.80
N LEU A 135 -3.57 18.48 23.51
CA LEU A 135 -4.71 17.75 22.94
C LEU A 135 -4.54 16.23 23.05
N ILE A 136 -3.31 15.73 22.93
CA ILE A 136 -2.98 14.32 23.07
C ILE A 136 -2.92 13.94 24.55
N PHE A 137 -2.06 14.59 25.33
CA PHE A 137 -1.76 14.14 26.68
C PHE A 137 -2.66 14.78 27.74
N GLY A 138 -3.49 15.77 27.42
CA GLY A 138 -4.42 16.44 28.32
C GLY A 138 -3.79 17.38 29.37
N SER A 139 -2.55 17.11 29.81
CA SER A 139 -1.79 17.97 30.71
C SER A 139 -0.29 17.85 30.43
N LEU A 140 0.42 18.97 30.57
CA LEU A 140 1.86 19.08 30.37
C LEU A 140 2.52 19.75 31.59
N PRO A 141 3.85 19.62 31.77
CA PRO A 141 4.58 20.34 32.81
C PRO A 141 4.35 21.85 32.70
N TYR A 142 4.16 22.51 33.85
CA TYR A 142 3.85 23.94 33.91
C TYR A 142 5.02 24.81 33.42
N ASP A 143 6.25 24.33 33.59
CA ASP A 143 7.51 24.98 33.20
C ASP A 143 7.96 24.65 31.77
N LEU A 144 7.14 23.92 30.99
CA LEU A 144 7.45 23.58 29.61
C LEU A 144 7.51 24.87 28.76
N SER A 145 8.74 25.26 28.44
CA SER A 145 9.11 26.45 27.70
C SER A 145 10.21 26.14 26.69
N VAL A 146 10.39 27.01 25.70
CA VAL A 146 11.47 26.93 24.70
C VAL A 146 12.86 26.85 25.35
N THR A 147 13.02 27.44 26.54
CA THR A 147 14.31 27.48 27.27
C THR A 147 14.56 26.27 28.18
N THR A 148 13.52 25.57 28.62
CA THR A 148 13.61 24.36 29.47
C THR A 148 13.46 23.07 28.64
N TYR A 149 13.62 23.16 27.32
CA TYR A 149 13.32 22.06 26.40
C TYR A 149 14.20 20.83 26.71
N ASN A 150 13.56 19.71 27.03
CA ASN A 150 14.21 18.42 27.13
C ASN A 150 13.21 17.30 26.82
N THR A 151 13.42 16.64 25.70
CA THR A 151 12.65 15.48 25.21
C THR A 151 12.57 14.37 26.25
N GLU A 152 13.68 14.09 26.94
CA GLU A 152 13.78 13.05 27.96
C GLU A 152 12.94 13.44 29.19
N ALA A 153 13.04 14.69 29.67
CA ALA A 153 12.30 15.16 30.83
C ALA A 153 10.77 15.14 30.58
N LEU A 154 10.33 15.54 29.38
CA LEU A 154 8.92 15.47 29.01
C LEU A 154 8.45 14.02 28.92
N THR A 155 9.24 13.15 28.30
CA THR A 155 8.95 11.71 28.22
C THR A 155 8.81 11.11 29.62
N GLU A 156 9.75 11.36 30.52
CA GLU A 156 9.68 10.89 31.91
C GLU A 156 8.44 11.38 32.66
N TYR A 157 8.06 12.64 32.47
CA TYR A 157 6.82 13.19 33.04
C TYR A 157 5.58 12.44 32.54
N LEU A 158 5.49 12.22 31.22
CA LEU A 158 4.36 11.51 30.61
C LEU A 158 4.31 10.03 31.03
N VAL A 159 5.48 9.40 31.18
CA VAL A 159 5.58 8.02 31.70
C VAL A 159 5.08 7.94 33.14
N LYS A 160 5.45 8.89 34.01
CA LYS A 160 4.91 8.96 35.38
C LYS A 160 3.39 9.14 35.38
N LYS A 161 2.88 10.04 34.53
CA LYS A 161 1.44 10.25 34.40
C LYS A 161 0.69 8.98 33.95
N TYR A 162 1.26 8.22 33.02
CA TYR A 162 0.70 6.92 32.62
C TYR A 162 0.72 5.91 33.79
N GLN A 163 1.78 5.87 34.60
CA GLN A 163 1.85 5.04 35.81
C GLN A 163 0.81 5.45 36.87
N ASP A 164 0.55 6.74 37.04
CA ASP A 164 -0.49 7.22 37.96
C ASP A 164 -1.89 6.77 37.50
N ARG A 165 -2.14 6.78 36.18
CA ARG A 165 -3.39 6.22 35.62
C ARG A 165 -3.49 4.73 35.83
N GLU A 166 -2.41 3.98 35.65
CA GLU A 166 -2.37 2.55 35.94
C GLU A 166 -2.81 2.26 37.39
N GLN A 167 -2.35 3.05 38.35
CA GLN A 167 -2.74 2.91 39.75
C GLN A 167 -4.22 3.25 40.00
N GLN A 168 -4.77 4.23 39.27
CA GLN A 168 -6.18 4.65 39.42
C GLN A 168 -7.18 3.65 38.82
N PHE A 169 -6.89 3.11 37.63
CA PHE A 169 -7.81 2.22 36.90
C PHE A 169 -7.62 0.73 37.25
N GLY A 170 -6.47 0.37 37.82
CA GLY A 170 -6.08 -1.01 38.06
C GLY A 170 -5.51 -1.68 36.81
N GLU A 171 -4.54 -2.58 37.03
CA GLU A 171 -3.73 -3.18 35.95
C GLU A 171 -4.57 -4.00 34.96
N GLU A 172 -5.50 -4.83 35.44
CA GLU A 172 -6.29 -5.74 34.60
C GLU A 172 -7.26 -4.99 33.67
N THR A 173 -7.92 -3.97 34.21
CA THR A 173 -8.82 -3.09 33.45
C THR A 173 -8.02 -2.33 32.39
N LEU A 174 -6.92 -1.68 32.78
CA LEU A 174 -6.13 -0.87 31.85
C LEU A 174 -5.54 -1.71 30.72
N LYS A 175 -5.00 -2.90 31.03
CA LYS A 175 -4.53 -3.88 30.04
C LYS A 175 -5.60 -4.23 29.00
N SER A 176 -6.83 -4.46 29.44
CA SER A 176 -7.95 -4.81 28.56
C SER A 176 -8.36 -3.63 27.66
N VAL A 177 -8.38 -2.42 28.25
CA VAL A 177 -8.69 -1.17 27.53
C VAL A 177 -7.62 -0.86 26.48
N GLU A 178 -6.34 -0.89 26.84
CA GLU A 178 -5.21 -0.66 25.93
C GLU A 178 -5.32 -1.52 24.68
N LYS A 179 -5.51 -2.83 24.88
CA LYS A 179 -5.60 -3.79 23.79
C LYS A 179 -6.80 -3.54 22.88
N PHE A 180 -7.97 -3.31 23.48
CA PHE A 180 -9.19 -3.05 22.73
C PHE A 180 -9.08 -1.76 21.91
N VAL A 181 -8.62 -0.67 22.55
CA VAL A 181 -8.50 0.64 21.93
C VAL A 181 -7.45 0.61 20.81
N PHE A 182 -6.26 0.07 21.07
CA PHE A 182 -5.19 0.00 20.06
C PHE A 182 -5.63 -0.78 18.82
N LEU A 183 -6.22 -1.97 19.00
CA LEU A 183 -6.67 -2.79 17.88
C LEU A 183 -7.78 -2.11 17.07
N ARG A 184 -8.72 -1.43 17.74
CA ARG A 184 -9.79 -0.70 17.08
C ARG A 184 -9.25 0.45 16.23
N ILE A 185 -8.34 1.27 16.78
CA ILE A 185 -7.76 2.41 16.05
C ILE A 185 -6.93 1.90 14.88
N LEU A 186 -6.07 0.90 15.10
CA LEU A 186 -5.23 0.33 14.05
C LEU A 186 -6.08 -0.24 12.89
N ASP A 187 -7.16 -0.96 13.21
CA ASP A 187 -8.04 -1.54 12.19
C ASP A 187 -8.80 -0.45 11.41
N GLU A 188 -9.24 0.63 12.07
CA GLU A 188 -9.94 1.74 11.41
C GLU A 188 -9.00 2.55 10.49
N HIS A 189 -7.85 2.98 11.00
CA HIS A 189 -6.86 3.71 10.21
C HIS A 189 -6.31 2.88 9.05
N PHE A 190 -6.10 1.57 9.23
CA PHE A 190 -5.64 0.73 8.14
C PHE A 190 -6.70 0.59 7.04
N LYS A 191 -7.99 0.52 7.40
CA LYS A 191 -9.08 0.51 6.42
C LYS A 191 -9.14 1.82 5.63
N GLU A 192 -8.98 2.96 6.29
CA GLU A 192 -8.93 4.27 5.62
C GLU A 192 -7.69 4.39 4.72
N HIS A 193 -6.52 3.92 5.18
CA HIS A 193 -5.30 3.87 4.38
C HIS A 193 -5.47 3.04 3.12
N LEU A 194 -6.12 1.87 3.19
CA LEU A 194 -6.39 1.06 2.00
C LEU A 194 -7.24 1.81 0.97
N LEU A 195 -8.27 2.54 1.42
CA LEU A 195 -9.09 3.40 0.55
C LEU A 195 -8.24 4.52 -0.08
N ASN A 196 -7.38 5.17 0.70
CA ASN A 196 -6.50 6.23 0.20
C ASN A 196 -5.49 5.70 -0.84
N ILE A 197 -4.96 4.49 -0.67
CA ILE A 197 -4.08 3.87 -1.65
C ILE A 197 -4.81 3.58 -2.96
N ASP A 198 -6.07 3.13 -2.90
CA ASP A 198 -6.87 2.90 -4.12
C ASP A 198 -7.03 4.20 -4.93
N HIS A 199 -7.32 5.32 -4.26
CA HIS A 199 -7.37 6.64 -4.92
C HIS A 199 -6.03 7.06 -5.54
N ILE A 200 -4.91 6.80 -4.88
CA ILE A 200 -3.58 7.08 -5.45
C ILE A 200 -3.33 6.20 -6.67
N LYS A 201 -3.69 4.91 -6.61
CA LYS A 201 -3.50 3.97 -7.72
C LYS A 201 -4.28 4.41 -8.96
N GLU A 202 -5.50 4.92 -8.81
CA GLU A 202 -6.29 5.50 -9.90
C GLU A 202 -5.65 6.80 -10.45
N GLY A 203 -5.15 7.68 -9.58
CA GLY A 203 -4.54 8.95 -9.97
C GLY A 203 -3.13 8.85 -10.58
N ILE A 204 -2.40 7.75 -10.32
CA ILE A 204 -1.00 7.59 -10.76
C ILE A 204 -0.89 7.54 -12.29
N GLY A 205 -1.93 7.06 -12.98
CA GLY A 205 -1.97 6.99 -14.45
C GLY A 205 -1.86 8.37 -15.10
N LEU A 206 -2.41 9.41 -14.47
CA LEU A 206 -2.30 10.80 -14.93
C LEU A 206 -0.90 11.39 -14.68
N ARG A 207 -0.16 10.88 -13.69
CA ARG A 207 1.21 11.35 -13.38
C ARG A 207 2.26 10.79 -14.34
N ALA A 208 1.97 9.71 -15.06
CA ALA A 208 2.83 9.17 -16.13
C ALA A 208 3.08 10.21 -17.25
N TYR A 209 2.17 11.17 -17.44
CA TYR A 209 2.34 12.27 -18.40
C TYR A 209 3.50 13.23 -18.04
N ALA A 210 3.93 13.27 -16.78
CA ALA A 210 5.01 14.13 -16.31
C ALA A 210 6.42 13.51 -16.46
N GLN A 211 6.58 12.47 -17.28
CA GLN A 211 7.85 11.73 -17.50
C GLN A 211 8.46 11.10 -16.24
N LYS A 212 7.68 10.99 -15.16
CA LYS A 212 8.07 10.27 -13.96
C LYS A 212 7.65 8.81 -14.05
N GLU A 213 8.46 7.92 -13.49
CA GLU A 213 8.12 6.50 -13.41
C GLU A 213 6.96 6.28 -12.42
N PRO A 214 5.77 5.83 -12.87
CA PRO A 214 4.58 5.79 -12.00
C PRO A 214 4.75 4.91 -10.76
N LEU A 215 5.50 3.81 -10.89
CA LEU A 215 5.77 2.89 -9.79
C LEU A 215 6.61 3.54 -8.68
N VAL A 216 7.56 4.41 -9.03
CA VAL A 216 8.42 5.10 -8.07
C VAL A 216 7.61 6.13 -7.29
N GLU A 217 6.81 6.93 -7.99
CA GLU A 217 5.93 7.93 -7.34
C GLU A 217 4.88 7.24 -6.45
N PHE A 218 4.30 6.13 -6.92
CA PHE A 218 3.37 5.34 -6.10
C PHE A 218 4.03 4.83 -4.83
N ARG A 219 5.25 4.27 -4.93
CA ARG A 219 5.99 3.79 -3.76
C ARG A 219 6.26 4.90 -2.74
N TYR A 220 6.66 6.08 -3.23
CA TYR A 220 6.94 7.23 -2.37
C TYR A 220 5.68 7.70 -1.64
N GLU A 221 4.59 7.94 -2.37
CA GLU A 221 3.34 8.40 -1.79
C GLU A 221 2.71 7.35 -0.87
N ALA A 222 2.73 6.08 -1.26
CA ALA A 222 2.24 4.99 -0.43
C ALA A 222 3.02 4.88 0.87
N HIS A 223 4.34 5.11 0.84
CA HIS A 223 5.16 5.14 2.05
C HIS A 223 4.82 6.34 2.93
N ARG A 224 4.67 7.54 2.34
CA ARG A 224 4.29 8.75 3.07
C ARG A 224 2.95 8.57 3.79
N LEU A 225 1.90 8.16 3.08
CA LEU A 225 0.58 7.90 3.67
C LEU A 225 0.62 6.83 4.77
N PHE A 226 1.42 5.78 4.56
CA PHE A 226 1.55 4.72 5.56
C PHE A 226 2.22 5.22 6.84
N SER A 227 3.26 6.05 6.72
CA SER A 227 3.92 6.67 7.88
C SER A 227 2.94 7.59 8.62
N GLU A 228 2.21 8.45 7.90
CA GLU A 228 1.18 9.35 8.47
C GLU A 228 0.08 8.57 9.19
N MET A 229 -0.39 7.46 8.61
CA MET A 229 -1.36 6.54 9.23
C MET A 229 -0.81 5.97 10.54
N MET A 230 0.45 5.52 10.55
CA MET A 230 1.07 4.97 11.76
C MET A 230 1.26 6.02 12.85
N GLU A 231 1.65 7.24 12.50
CA GLU A 231 1.77 8.36 13.43
C GLU A 231 0.42 8.75 14.03
N SER A 232 -0.60 8.87 13.19
CA SER A 232 -1.98 9.16 13.63
C SER A 232 -2.54 8.08 14.54
N THR A 233 -2.25 6.80 14.24
CA THR A 233 -2.60 5.67 15.10
C THR A 233 -1.98 5.78 16.50
N LYS A 234 -0.70 6.15 16.59
CA LYS A 234 -0.01 6.32 17.88
C LYS A 234 -0.58 7.52 18.65
N SER A 235 -0.72 8.66 18.00
CA SER A 235 -1.23 9.89 18.64
C SER A 235 -2.66 9.73 19.12
N GLU A 236 -3.56 9.12 18.33
CA GLU A 236 -4.93 8.87 18.77
C GLU A 236 -4.98 7.84 19.91
N PHE A 237 -4.17 6.78 19.84
CA PHE A 237 -4.10 5.79 20.91
C PHE A 237 -3.67 6.41 22.23
N LEU A 238 -2.60 7.22 22.23
CA LEU A 238 -2.17 7.96 23.41
C LEU A 238 -3.24 8.94 23.88
N ARG A 239 -3.91 9.64 22.96
CA ARG A 239 -4.98 10.57 23.28
C ARG A 239 -6.14 9.94 24.04
N ILE A 240 -6.54 8.73 23.67
CA ILE A 240 -7.61 8.01 24.38
C ILE A 240 -7.12 7.49 25.73
N LEU A 241 -5.84 7.13 25.85
CA LEU A 241 -5.25 6.63 27.09
C LEU A 241 -4.95 7.71 28.15
N PHE A 242 -4.77 8.97 27.76
CA PHE A 242 -4.36 10.09 28.62
C PHE A 242 -5.49 11.07 29.00
#